data_AF-A0A1M6UDB4-F1
#
_entry.id   AF-A0A1M6UDB4-F1
#
_cell.length_a   1.000
_cell.length_b   1.000
_cell.length_c   1.000
_cell.angle_alpha   90.00
_cell.angle_beta   90.00
_cell.angle_gamma   90.00
#
_symmetry.space_group_name_H-M   'P 1'
#
loop_
_entity.id
_entity.type
_entity.pdbx_description
1 polymer ?
#
loop_
_entity_poly.entity_id
_entity_poly.type
_entity_poly.pdbx_seq_one_letter_code
_entity_poly.pdbx_strand_id
1 'polypeptide(L)'
;MRRFALRKTIRSIDLAAELGAEVYVAWGGREGAESGAAKDVRVALDRFREAFDLLGDYVTEQGYDLKFAIEPKPNEPRGDILLPTVGHALAFINTLERPELVGVDPEVGHEQMAGLNFPYGIAQALWRKKLFHIDLNGQTGIKYDQDLRFGAGDLRSAFWLVDLLGSAGYEGPRAALRLQAAAHRGLRRWHPGGQSCTGRRLSGHAQCLRSAGSSGGSVTGPGMTARPTPSRAQPTMQSSQ
;
A
#
# COMPACT_ATOMS: atom_id res chain seq x y z
N MET A 1 -29.43 13.93 -0.01
CA MET A 1 -28.24 13.50 0.75
C MET A 1 -26.95 13.69 -0.04
N ARG A 2 -26.73 13.03 -1.19
CA ARG A 2 -25.48 13.17 -2.00
C ARG A 2 -25.03 14.61 -2.28
N ARG A 3 -25.91 15.46 -2.82
CA ARG A 3 -25.59 16.88 -3.08
C ARG A 3 -25.14 17.66 -1.83
N PHE A 4 -25.71 17.33 -0.67
CA PHE A 4 -25.32 17.95 0.59
C PHE A 4 -23.93 17.48 1.05
N ALA A 5 -23.64 16.18 0.90
CA ALA A 5 -22.31 15.63 1.17
C ALA A 5 -21.25 16.28 0.28
N LEU A 6 -21.49 16.36 -1.04
CA LEU A 6 -20.59 17.03 -1.99
C LEU A 6 -20.33 18.49 -1.61
N ARG A 7 -21.38 19.27 -1.28
CA ARG A 7 -21.21 20.66 -0.84
C ARG A 7 -20.37 20.78 0.44
N LYS A 8 -20.53 19.84 1.38
CA LYS A 8 -19.73 19.79 2.61
C LYS A 8 -18.27 19.46 2.30
N THR A 9 -18.03 18.51 1.41
CA THR A 9 -16.68 18.11 0.97
C THR A 9 -15.98 19.25 0.25
N ILE A 10 -16.65 19.92 -0.71
CA ILE A 10 -16.11 21.09 -1.42
C ILE A 10 -15.69 22.18 -0.43
N ARG A 11 -16.56 22.56 0.52
CA ARG A 11 -16.19 23.54 1.55
C ARG A 11 -14.96 23.11 2.38
N SER A 12 -14.82 21.81 2.64
CA SER A 12 -13.67 21.28 3.36
C SER A 12 -12.40 21.30 2.52
N ILE A 13 -12.51 21.11 1.20
CA ILE A 13 -11.41 21.22 0.24
C ILE A 13 -10.92 22.66 0.17
N ASP A 14 -11.82 23.64 0.08
CA ASP A 14 -11.47 25.07 0.06
C ASP A 14 -10.65 25.45 1.30
N LEU A 15 -11.09 24.99 2.47
CA LEU A 15 -10.38 25.21 3.73
C LEU A 15 -9.03 24.49 3.76
N ALA A 16 -8.95 23.27 3.22
CA ALA A 16 -7.69 22.53 3.14
C ALA A 16 -6.68 23.25 2.25
N ALA A 17 -7.12 23.77 1.09
CA ALA A 17 -6.30 24.57 0.20
C ALA A 17 -5.85 25.89 0.85
N GLU A 18 -6.75 26.58 1.57
CA GLU A 18 -6.43 27.81 2.33
C GLU A 18 -5.35 27.56 3.39
N LEU A 19 -5.38 26.39 4.03
CA LEU A 19 -4.41 25.98 5.05
C LEU A 19 -3.11 25.39 4.46
N GLY A 20 -2.99 25.31 3.13
CA GLY A 20 -1.81 24.79 2.45
C GLY A 20 -1.66 23.27 2.55
N ALA A 21 -2.77 22.53 2.69
CA ALA A 21 -2.72 21.08 2.63
C ALA A 21 -2.39 20.59 1.22
N GLU A 22 -1.49 19.61 1.12
CA GLU A 22 -1.11 18.96 -0.15
C GLU A 22 -1.96 17.70 -0.43
N VAL A 23 -2.52 17.10 0.63
CA VAL A 23 -3.32 15.87 0.55
C VAL A 23 -4.61 16.04 1.34
N TYR A 24 -5.72 15.66 0.70
CA TYR A 24 -7.05 15.55 1.30
C TYR A 24 -7.42 14.07 1.48
N VAL A 25 -7.51 13.63 2.73
CA VAL A 25 -7.87 12.25 3.06
C VAL A 25 -9.38 12.08 3.00
N ALA A 26 -9.83 11.02 2.32
CA ALA A 26 -11.23 10.68 2.14
C ALA A 26 -11.50 9.31 2.75
N TRP A 27 -11.94 9.32 4.01
CA TRP A 27 -12.44 8.13 4.70
C TRP A 27 -13.94 7.93 4.46
N GLY A 28 -14.27 6.82 3.78
CA GLY A 28 -15.64 6.45 3.39
C GLY A 28 -16.48 5.85 4.50
N GLY A 29 -16.47 6.39 5.73
CA GLY A 29 -17.08 5.74 6.90
C GLY A 29 -18.57 5.37 6.76
N ARG A 30 -19.34 6.01 5.85
CA ARG A 30 -20.74 5.62 5.55
C ARG A 30 -20.93 5.03 4.15
N GLU A 31 -19.87 4.93 3.36
CA GLU A 31 -19.85 4.36 2.01
C GLU A 31 -19.81 2.83 2.09
N GLY A 32 -20.96 2.24 2.42
CA GLY A 32 -21.10 0.82 2.71
C GLY A 32 -22.54 0.43 3.01
N ALA A 33 -22.77 -0.76 3.54
CA ALA A 33 -24.10 -1.24 3.92
C ALA A 33 -24.07 -2.13 5.17
N GLU A 34 -25.22 -2.25 5.84
CA GLU A 34 -25.47 -3.16 6.97
C GLU A 34 -26.03 -4.51 6.50
N SER A 35 -26.63 -4.52 5.32
CA SER A 35 -27.33 -5.66 4.77
C SER A 35 -27.08 -5.74 3.27
N GLY A 36 -26.75 -6.93 2.78
CA GLY A 36 -26.47 -7.19 1.37
C GLY A 36 -27.63 -6.88 0.43
N ALA A 37 -28.87 -6.81 0.93
CA ALA A 37 -30.05 -6.45 0.15
C ALA A 37 -30.38 -4.95 0.17
N ALA A 38 -29.61 -4.13 0.91
CA ALA A 38 -29.95 -2.73 1.12
C ALA A 38 -29.60 -1.80 -0.05
N LYS A 39 -28.62 -2.18 -0.90
CA LYS A 39 -28.11 -1.34 -1.99
C LYS A 39 -27.65 -2.19 -3.17
N ASP A 40 -27.87 -1.69 -4.39
CA ASP A 40 -27.08 -2.16 -5.54
C ASP A 40 -25.67 -1.56 -5.43
N VAL A 41 -24.70 -2.41 -5.09
CA VAL A 41 -23.30 -2.02 -4.88
C VAL A 41 -22.68 -1.42 -6.14
N ARG A 42 -23.11 -1.84 -7.34
CA ARG A 42 -22.58 -1.30 -8.60
C ARG A 42 -22.99 0.16 -8.77
N VAL A 43 -24.26 0.45 -8.52
CA VAL A 43 -24.77 1.82 -8.54
C VAL A 43 -24.10 2.66 -7.46
N ALA A 44 -23.87 2.11 -6.26
CA ALA A 44 -23.15 2.81 -5.20
C ALA A 44 -21.71 3.17 -5.61
N LEU A 45 -20.98 2.25 -6.23
CA LEU A 45 -19.64 2.48 -6.76
C LEU A 45 -19.64 3.50 -7.91
N ASP A 46 -20.61 3.45 -8.83
CA ASP A 46 -20.77 4.46 -9.88
C ASP A 46 -20.98 5.86 -9.26
N ARG A 47 -21.79 5.95 -8.21
CA ARG A 47 -22.03 7.22 -7.49
C ARG A 47 -20.82 7.71 -6.71
N PHE A 48 -19.97 6.79 -6.25
CA PHE A 48 -18.72 7.13 -5.57
C PHE A 48 -17.69 7.63 -6.58
N ARG A 49 -17.57 6.98 -7.74
CA ARG A 49 -16.75 7.45 -8.87
C ARG A 49 -17.17 8.86 -9.31
N GLU A 50 -18.45 9.06 -9.59
CA GLU A 50 -19.00 10.38 -9.96
C GLU A 50 -18.62 11.49 -8.95
N ALA A 51 -18.55 11.15 -7.66
CA ALA A 51 -18.15 12.12 -6.65
C ALA A 51 -16.67 12.47 -6.76
N PHE A 52 -15.78 11.49 -6.90
CA PHE A 52 -14.34 11.76 -7.07
C PHE A 52 -14.01 12.46 -8.38
N ASP A 53 -14.68 12.11 -9.49
CA ASP A 53 -14.48 12.80 -10.76
C ASP A 53 -14.87 14.29 -10.65
N LEU A 54 -16.04 14.57 -10.06
CA LEU A 54 -16.48 15.95 -9.82
C LEU A 54 -15.51 16.72 -8.91
N LEU A 55 -15.03 16.10 -7.83
CA LEU A 55 -14.08 16.75 -6.92
C LEU A 55 -12.72 16.95 -7.57
N GLY A 56 -12.28 16.03 -8.43
CA GLY A 56 -11.05 16.12 -9.23
C GLY A 56 -11.11 17.28 -10.23
N ASP A 57 -12.23 17.42 -10.94
CA ASP A 57 -12.46 18.57 -11.82
C ASP A 57 -12.49 19.87 -11.02
N TYR A 58 -13.19 19.89 -9.88
CA TYR A 58 -13.26 21.07 -9.02
C TYR A 58 -11.87 21.56 -8.58
N VAL A 59 -11.02 20.70 -8.01
CA VAL A 59 -9.67 21.13 -7.57
C VAL A 59 -8.80 21.59 -8.72
N THR A 60 -8.97 20.98 -9.91
CA THR A 60 -8.25 21.37 -11.13
C THR A 60 -8.71 22.75 -11.61
N GLU A 61 -10.01 23.01 -11.65
CA GLU A 61 -10.60 24.30 -12.05
C GLU A 61 -10.22 25.43 -11.08
N GLN A 62 -10.16 25.14 -9.78
CA GLN A 62 -9.68 26.11 -8.77
C GLN A 62 -8.16 26.34 -8.83
N GLY A 63 -7.40 25.49 -9.53
CA GLY A 63 -5.95 25.56 -9.58
C GLY A 63 -5.25 25.16 -8.27
N TYR A 64 -5.88 24.30 -7.46
CA TYR A 64 -5.30 23.80 -6.22
C TYR A 64 -4.30 22.68 -6.49
N ASP A 65 -3.14 22.74 -5.84
CA ASP A 65 -2.15 21.63 -5.83
C ASP A 65 -2.51 20.58 -4.76
N LEU A 66 -3.76 20.13 -4.79
CA LEU A 66 -4.33 19.21 -3.80
C LEU A 66 -4.55 17.83 -4.44
N LYS A 67 -4.07 16.79 -3.76
CA LYS A 67 -4.33 15.38 -4.14
C LYS A 67 -5.28 14.73 -3.15
N PHE A 68 -5.96 13.69 -3.58
CA PHE A 68 -6.84 12.90 -2.73
C PHE A 68 -6.18 11.60 -2.30
N ALA A 69 -6.39 11.18 -1.06
CA ALA A 69 -6.00 9.87 -0.57
C ALA A 69 -7.24 9.14 -0.03
N ILE A 70 -7.62 8.02 -0.67
CA ILE A 70 -8.72 7.17 -0.20
C ILE A 70 -8.21 6.32 0.94
N GLU A 71 -8.89 6.37 2.08
CA GLU A 71 -8.58 5.57 3.27
C GLU A 71 -9.43 4.28 3.28
N PRO A 72 -8.86 3.12 2.93
CA PRO A 72 -9.61 1.86 2.89
C PRO A 72 -9.83 1.35 4.32
N LYS A 73 -11.04 0.83 4.57
CA LYS A 73 -11.41 0.22 5.86
C LYS A 73 -12.43 -0.89 5.62
N PRO A 74 -12.29 -2.08 6.22
CA PRO A 74 -13.20 -3.19 5.95
C PRO A 74 -14.63 -2.94 6.44
N ASN A 75 -14.76 -2.36 7.63
CA ASN A 75 -16.01 -2.16 8.34
C ASN A 75 -15.88 -1.05 9.39
N GLU A 76 -17.00 -0.75 10.07
CA GLU A 76 -17.17 0.30 11.09
C GLU A 76 -17.15 1.74 10.55
N PRO A 77 -18.26 2.51 10.69
CA PRO A 77 -19.55 2.13 11.29
C PRO A 77 -20.47 1.28 10.37
N ARG A 78 -20.07 0.98 9.13
CA ARG A 78 -20.83 0.08 8.24
C ARG A 78 -20.45 -1.38 8.46
N GLY A 79 -21.39 -2.30 8.24
CA GLY A 79 -21.12 -3.73 8.31
C GLY A 79 -20.11 -4.16 7.25
N ASP A 80 -20.33 -3.69 6.02
CA ASP A 80 -19.41 -3.84 4.89
C ASP A 80 -19.18 -2.47 4.24
N ILE A 81 -17.93 -2.01 4.16
CA ILE A 81 -17.53 -0.80 3.44
C ILE A 81 -17.15 -1.15 2.00
N LEU A 82 -17.47 -0.26 1.05
CA LEU A 82 -17.31 -0.53 -0.39
C LEU A 82 -15.85 -0.79 -0.81
N LEU A 83 -14.89 -0.11 -0.17
CA LEU A 83 -13.45 -0.20 -0.47
C LEU A 83 -12.69 -0.71 0.76
N PRO A 84 -12.73 -2.03 1.03
CA PRO A 84 -12.29 -2.57 2.31
C PRO A 84 -10.77 -2.66 2.50
N THR A 85 -9.99 -2.58 1.43
CA THR A 85 -8.54 -2.84 1.43
C THR A 85 -7.82 -1.93 0.45
N VAL A 86 -6.50 -1.79 0.56
CA VAL A 86 -5.63 -1.13 -0.43
C VAL A 86 -5.88 -1.63 -1.85
N GLY A 87 -5.98 -2.95 -2.06
CA GLY A 87 -6.21 -3.53 -3.39
C GLY A 87 -7.52 -3.06 -4.04
N HIS A 88 -8.62 -3.09 -3.28
CA HIS A 88 -9.93 -2.57 -3.72
C HIS A 88 -9.88 -1.07 -4.06
N ALA A 89 -9.25 -0.26 -3.21
CA ALA A 89 -9.10 1.18 -3.46
C ALA A 89 -8.26 1.44 -4.72
N LEU A 90 -7.13 0.74 -4.90
CA LEU A 90 -6.29 0.87 -6.09
C LEU A 90 -7.04 0.45 -7.36
N ALA A 91 -7.88 -0.59 -7.31
CA ALA A 91 -8.71 -0.98 -8.43
C ALA A 91 -9.74 0.11 -8.79
N PHE A 92 -10.43 0.66 -7.79
CA PHE A 92 -11.39 1.75 -7.95
C PHE A 92 -10.73 3.02 -8.53
N ILE A 93 -9.55 3.41 -8.03
CA ILE A 93 -8.81 4.59 -8.51
C ILE A 93 -8.54 4.53 -10.01
N ASN A 94 -8.23 3.34 -10.57
CA ASN A 94 -7.98 3.20 -12.00
C ASN A 94 -9.23 3.41 -12.88
N THR A 95 -10.41 3.56 -12.28
CA THR A 95 -11.67 3.82 -12.99
C THR A 95 -12.06 5.29 -13.06
N LEU A 96 -11.33 6.16 -12.35
CA LEU A 96 -11.58 7.61 -12.30
C LEU A 96 -11.09 8.30 -13.57
N GLU A 97 -11.63 9.47 -13.87
CA GLU A 97 -11.21 10.29 -15.02
C GLU A 97 -9.83 10.94 -14.80
N ARG A 98 -9.49 11.24 -13.54
CA ARG A 98 -8.20 11.82 -13.11
C ARG A 98 -7.51 10.92 -12.09
N PRO A 99 -7.16 9.67 -12.46
CA PRO A 99 -6.63 8.71 -11.51
C PRO A 99 -5.33 9.21 -10.88
N GLU A 100 -4.52 10.02 -11.57
CA GLU A 100 -3.29 10.64 -11.10
C GLU A 100 -3.46 11.54 -9.86
N LEU A 101 -4.63 12.16 -9.68
CA LEU A 101 -4.93 12.99 -8.52
C LEU A 101 -5.28 12.18 -7.27
N VAL A 102 -5.53 10.87 -7.42
CA VAL A 102 -6.00 10.03 -6.33
C VAL A 102 -5.00 8.92 -6.02
N GLY A 103 -4.70 8.78 -4.74
CA GLY A 103 -3.91 7.72 -4.14
C GLY A 103 -4.65 7.10 -2.96
N VAL A 104 -3.91 6.39 -2.11
CA VAL A 104 -4.43 5.75 -0.90
C VAL A 104 -3.79 6.34 0.36
N ASP A 105 -4.54 6.26 1.44
CA ASP A 105 -4.12 6.46 2.82
C ASP A 105 -4.37 5.18 3.63
N PRO A 106 -3.48 4.17 3.55
CA PRO A 106 -3.71 2.92 4.26
C PRO A 106 -3.42 3.10 5.74
N GLU A 107 -4.31 2.57 6.59
CA GLU A 107 -4.08 2.51 8.04
C GLU A 107 -3.69 1.09 8.47
N VAL A 108 -2.73 0.99 9.40
CA VAL A 108 -2.26 -0.29 9.95
C VAL A 108 -3.43 -1.12 10.51
N GLY A 109 -4.30 -0.48 11.31
CA GLY A 109 -5.43 -1.12 11.95
C GLY A 109 -6.41 -1.71 10.96
N HIS A 110 -6.81 -0.93 9.95
CA HIS A 110 -7.78 -1.32 8.94
C HIS A 110 -7.41 -2.60 8.17
N GLU A 111 -6.16 -2.71 7.70
CA GLU A 111 -5.73 -3.91 6.98
C GLU A 111 -5.60 -5.12 7.90
N GLN A 112 -5.20 -4.92 9.16
CA GLN A 112 -5.16 -6.01 10.15
C GLN A 112 -6.56 -6.47 10.57
N MET A 113 -7.53 -5.55 10.65
CA MET A 113 -8.95 -5.87 10.82
C MET A 113 -9.47 -6.72 9.66
N ALA A 114 -8.99 -6.48 8.43
CA ALA A 114 -9.30 -7.31 7.27
C ALA A 114 -8.56 -8.66 7.26
N GLY A 115 -7.72 -8.94 8.27
CA GLY A 115 -6.89 -10.15 8.34
C GLY A 115 -5.72 -10.16 7.37
N LEU A 116 -5.33 -9.00 6.84
CA LEU A 116 -4.31 -8.86 5.80
C LEU A 116 -2.94 -8.47 6.37
N ASN A 117 -1.92 -8.71 5.56
CA ASN A 117 -0.56 -8.29 5.85
C ASN A 117 -0.36 -6.82 5.41
N PHE A 118 -0.39 -5.89 6.37
CA PHE A 118 -0.29 -4.46 6.09
C PHE A 118 0.94 -4.05 5.25
N PRO A 119 2.19 -4.47 5.58
CA PRO A 119 3.35 -4.21 4.74
C PRO A 119 3.19 -4.60 3.27
N TYR A 120 2.43 -5.66 2.95
CA TYR A 120 2.22 -6.08 1.57
C TYR A 120 1.29 -5.12 0.81
N GLY A 121 0.24 -4.61 1.47
CA GLY A 121 -0.61 -3.55 0.92
C GLY A 121 0.19 -2.28 0.64
N ILE A 122 1.05 -1.87 1.58
CA ILE A 122 1.94 -0.71 1.41
C ILE A 122 2.92 -0.92 0.26
N ALA A 123 3.52 -2.10 0.14
CA ALA A 123 4.43 -2.42 -0.96
C ALA A 123 3.72 -2.30 -2.33
N GLN A 124 2.46 -2.75 -2.41
CA GLN A 124 1.65 -2.60 -3.62
C GLN A 124 1.35 -1.12 -3.93
N ALA A 125 0.96 -0.32 -2.92
CA ALA A 125 0.70 1.10 -3.10
C ALA A 125 1.95 1.87 -3.57
N LEU A 126 3.12 1.57 -2.99
CA LEU A 126 4.41 2.11 -3.42
C LEU A 126 4.76 1.70 -4.86
N TRP A 127 4.61 0.42 -5.19
CA TRP A 127 4.86 -0.10 -6.53
C TRP A 127 3.97 0.58 -7.59
N ARG A 128 2.73 0.91 -7.23
CA ARG A 128 1.80 1.66 -8.09
C ARG A 128 1.99 3.17 -8.07
N LYS A 129 2.90 3.71 -7.23
CA LYS A 129 3.10 5.14 -7.00
C LYS A 129 1.83 5.85 -6.52
N LYS A 130 1.08 5.18 -5.65
CA LYS A 130 -0.22 5.62 -5.13
C LYS A 130 -0.27 5.75 -3.61
N LEU A 131 0.83 5.52 -2.90
CA LEU A 131 0.91 5.82 -1.47
C LEU A 131 1.07 7.33 -1.28
N PHE A 132 -0.02 8.05 -1.01
CA PHE A 132 -0.01 9.51 -0.85
C PHE A 132 0.03 9.92 0.61
N HIS A 133 -0.61 9.14 1.47
CA HIS A 133 -0.55 9.26 2.92
C HIS A 133 -0.49 7.86 3.55
N ILE A 134 -0.20 7.80 4.85
CA ILE A 134 -0.24 6.55 5.61
C ILE A 134 -0.56 6.86 7.07
N ASP A 135 -1.56 6.19 7.62
CA ASP A 135 -1.89 6.28 9.03
C ASP A 135 -1.23 5.14 9.84
N LEU A 136 -0.42 5.56 10.80
CA LEU A 136 0.43 4.68 11.60
C LEU A 136 -0.17 4.51 13.00
N ASN A 137 -1.00 3.48 13.16
CA ASN A 137 -1.47 3.01 14.45
C ASN A 137 -1.06 1.54 14.69
N GLY A 138 -1.65 0.89 15.69
CA GLY A 138 -1.42 -0.50 16.06
C GLY A 138 -2.73 -1.22 16.33
N GLN A 139 -2.72 -2.54 16.15
CA GLN A 139 -3.92 -3.37 16.21
C GLN A 139 -3.55 -4.77 16.71
N THR A 140 -4.50 -5.45 17.38
CA THR A 140 -4.34 -6.85 17.81
C THR A 140 -5.33 -7.74 17.07
N GLY A 141 -4.95 -8.18 15.88
CA GLY A 141 -5.72 -9.12 15.06
C GLY A 141 -7.05 -8.55 14.55
N ILE A 142 -7.95 -9.46 14.17
CA ILE A 142 -9.25 -9.16 13.54
C ILE A 142 -10.26 -8.81 14.64
N LYS A 143 -10.43 -7.51 14.91
CA LYS A 143 -11.34 -6.96 15.94
C LYS A 143 -12.03 -5.69 15.39
N TYR A 144 -12.60 -4.89 16.28
CA TYR A 144 -12.90 -3.48 16.03
C TYR A 144 -11.62 -2.67 15.94
N ASP A 145 -11.74 -1.44 15.46
CA ASP A 145 -10.61 -0.52 15.35
C ASP A 145 -10.12 -0.04 16.73
N GLN A 146 -8.89 -0.40 17.09
CA GLN A 146 -8.35 -0.15 18.43
C GLN A 146 -7.52 1.12 18.54
N ASP A 147 -7.09 1.72 17.43
CA ASP A 147 -6.23 2.91 17.40
C ASP A 147 -5.06 2.87 18.40
N LEU A 148 -4.40 1.71 18.54
CA LEU A 148 -3.26 1.63 19.43
C LEU A 148 -2.10 2.45 18.87
N ARG A 149 -1.11 2.76 19.72
CA ARG A 149 0.10 3.42 19.25
C ARG A 149 0.83 2.52 18.24
N PHE A 150 1.46 3.12 17.24
CA PHE A 150 2.23 2.39 16.24
C PHE A 150 3.20 1.36 16.88
N GLY A 151 3.15 0.12 16.38
CA GLY A 151 3.94 -1.01 16.88
C GLY A 151 3.34 -1.76 18.07
N ALA A 152 2.28 -1.26 18.70
CA ALA A 152 1.51 -2.02 19.68
C ALA A 152 0.64 -3.08 18.98
N GLY A 153 0.51 -4.26 19.60
CA GLY A 153 -0.25 -5.39 19.06
C GLY A 153 0.56 -6.30 18.12
N ASP A 154 1.13 -5.75 17.05
CA ASP A 154 2.00 -6.49 16.10
C ASP A 154 3.31 -5.75 15.80
N LEU A 155 4.27 -5.89 16.71
CA LEU A 155 5.60 -5.29 16.57
C LEU A 155 6.38 -5.84 15.37
N ARG A 156 6.12 -7.09 14.97
CA ARG A 156 6.82 -7.75 13.85
C ARG A 156 6.40 -7.12 12.52
N SER A 157 5.10 -6.94 12.30
CA SER A 157 4.58 -6.26 11.13
C SER A 157 5.03 -4.80 11.06
N ALA A 158 5.01 -4.09 12.20
CA ALA A 158 5.50 -2.71 12.29
C ALA A 158 6.99 -2.59 11.90
N PHE A 159 7.83 -3.52 12.34
CA PHE A 159 9.25 -3.55 11.94
C PHE A 159 9.44 -3.69 10.43
N TRP A 160 8.70 -4.61 9.79
CA TRP A 160 8.78 -4.79 8.34
C TRP A 160 8.26 -3.59 7.57
N LEU A 161 7.23 -2.92 8.08
CA LEU A 161 6.75 -1.67 7.50
C LEU A 161 7.85 -0.59 7.53
N VAL A 162 8.53 -0.39 8.67
CA VAL A 162 9.61 0.60 8.79
C VAL A 162 10.72 0.30 7.78
N ASP A 163 11.13 -0.97 7.65
CA ASP A 163 12.18 -1.36 6.70
C ASP A 163 11.75 -1.14 5.24
N LEU A 164 10.50 -1.47 4.90
CA LEU A 164 9.93 -1.22 3.58
C LEU A 164 9.92 0.28 3.25
N LEU A 165 9.37 1.12 4.13
CA LEU A 165 9.30 2.57 3.91
C LEU A 165 10.70 3.19 3.81
N GLY A 166 11.65 2.71 4.62
CA GLY A 166 13.04 3.14 4.60
C GLY A 166 13.76 2.76 3.31
N SER A 167 13.58 1.54 2.83
CA SER A 167 14.20 1.05 1.59
C SER A 167 13.56 1.61 0.32
N ALA A 168 12.26 1.92 0.35
CA ALA A 168 11.54 2.57 -0.75
C ALA A 168 11.78 4.10 -0.82
N GLY A 169 12.47 4.69 0.16
CA GLY A 169 12.73 6.11 0.21
C GLY A 169 11.49 6.97 0.48
N TYR A 170 10.41 6.41 1.05
CA TYR A 170 9.13 7.11 1.25
C TYR A 170 9.26 8.32 2.18
N GLU A 171 9.10 9.55 1.69
CA GLU A 171 9.39 10.78 2.45
C GLU A 171 8.20 11.38 3.23
N GLY A 172 7.03 10.75 3.17
CA GLY A 172 5.83 11.18 3.90
C GLY A 172 5.99 11.20 5.42
N PRO A 173 4.92 11.33 6.22
CA PRO A 173 4.99 11.57 7.66
C PRO A 173 5.82 10.51 8.41
N ARG A 174 7.13 10.78 8.56
CA ARG A 174 8.14 9.91 9.19
C ARG A 174 8.30 10.18 10.70
N ALA A 175 7.48 11.06 11.28
CA ALA A 175 7.68 11.56 12.64
C ALA A 175 7.72 10.43 13.68
N ALA A 176 6.97 9.34 13.48
CA ALA A 176 6.99 8.16 14.36
C ALA A 176 8.09 7.11 14.03
N LEU A 177 8.73 7.18 12.85
CA LEU A 177 9.57 6.10 12.31
C LEU A 177 11.06 6.23 12.62
N ARG A 178 11.53 7.40 13.12
CA ARG A 178 12.96 7.69 13.30
C ARG A 178 13.62 6.95 14.48
N LEU A 179 12.86 6.36 15.39
CA LEU A 179 13.40 5.64 16.57
C LEU A 179 13.85 4.20 16.29
N GLN A 180 13.40 3.55 15.20
CA GLN A 180 13.74 2.15 14.89
C GLN A 180 14.72 1.98 13.72
N ALA A 181 14.73 2.91 12.74
CA ALA A 181 15.61 2.83 11.56
C ALA A 181 17.12 2.89 11.89
N ALA A 182 17.50 3.39 13.07
CA ALA A 182 18.89 3.38 13.53
C ALA A 182 19.42 1.97 13.85
N ALA A 183 18.56 1.03 14.28
CA ALA A 183 18.95 -0.35 14.56
C ALA A 183 19.21 -1.15 13.26
N HIS A 184 18.45 -0.87 12.19
CA HIS A 184 18.54 -1.62 10.94
C HIS A 184 19.78 -1.26 10.07
N ARG A 185 20.28 -0.01 10.16
CA ARG A 185 21.56 0.35 9.52
C ARG A 185 22.76 -0.36 10.16
N GLY A 186 22.64 -0.79 11.42
CA GLY A 186 23.62 -1.67 12.07
C GLY A 186 23.57 -3.11 11.56
N LEU A 187 22.37 -3.64 11.30
CA LEU A 187 22.16 -5.01 10.82
C LEU A 187 22.52 -5.20 9.33
N ARG A 188 22.25 -4.23 8.44
CA ARG A 188 22.73 -4.29 7.04
C ARG A 188 24.25 -4.16 6.89
N ARG A 189 24.95 -3.73 7.95
CA ARG A 189 26.42 -3.69 8.00
C ARG A 189 27.03 -4.98 8.56
N TRP A 190 26.19 -5.91 9.02
CA TRP A 190 26.63 -7.20 9.52
C TRP A 190 26.78 -8.19 8.35
N HIS A 191 27.99 -8.21 7.77
CA HIS A 191 28.45 -9.36 7.01
C HIS A 191 28.91 -10.44 8.00
N PRO A 192 28.47 -11.70 7.88
CA PRO A 192 29.10 -12.81 8.59
C PRO A 192 30.44 -13.11 7.90
N GLY A 193 31.44 -12.27 8.17
CA GLY A 193 32.77 -12.39 7.56
C GLY A 193 33.43 -11.04 7.28
N GLY A 194 33.94 -10.38 8.32
CA GLY A 194 34.70 -9.14 8.20
C GLY A 194 35.47 -8.83 9.47
N GLN A 195 36.61 -9.50 9.65
CA GLN A 195 37.56 -9.19 10.72
C GLN A 195 38.11 -7.77 10.51
N SER A 196 37.77 -6.83 11.40
CA SER A 196 38.53 -5.59 11.55
C SER A 196 39.70 -5.85 12.50
N CYS A 197 40.90 -5.94 11.94
CA CYS A 197 42.15 -5.88 12.70
C CYS A 197 42.37 -4.44 13.20
N THR A 198 42.26 -4.20 14.51
CA THR A 198 42.93 -3.10 15.20
C THR A 198 43.54 -3.63 16.49
N GLY A 199 44.86 -3.50 16.57
CA GLY A 199 45.72 -4.31 17.42
C GLY A 199 45.58 -4.13 18.92
N ARG A 200 45.76 -5.25 19.62
CA ARG A 200 46.52 -5.30 20.88
C ARG A 200 47.16 -6.69 20.96
N ARG A 201 48.50 -6.72 21.01
CA ARG A 201 49.31 -7.93 21.24
C ARG A 201 48.85 -8.63 22.51
N LEU A 202 48.49 -9.91 22.41
CA LEU A 202 48.90 -10.92 23.38
C LEU A 202 49.16 -12.23 22.60
N SER A 203 50.30 -12.82 22.95
CA SER A 203 50.95 -14.00 22.40
C SER A 203 50.11 -15.27 22.43
N GLY A 204 50.19 -16.10 21.39
CA GLY A 204 49.73 -17.50 21.42
C GLY A 204 49.68 -18.11 20.03
N HIS A 205 50.40 -19.21 19.85
CA HIS A 205 50.51 -19.99 18.62
C HIS A 205 49.15 -20.43 18.05
N ALA A 206 48.97 -20.35 16.73
CA ALA A 206 48.62 -21.49 15.86
C ALA A 206 48.23 -21.01 14.45
N GLN A 207 48.93 -21.59 13.49
CA GLN A 207 48.83 -21.44 12.04
C GLN A 207 48.04 -22.62 11.48
N CYS A 208 47.09 -22.38 10.56
CA CYS A 208 46.59 -23.30 9.50
C CYS A 208 45.21 -22.81 9.02
N LEU A 209 44.78 -22.83 7.75
CA LEU A 209 45.34 -23.20 6.44
C LEU A 209 44.36 -22.57 5.42
N ARG A 210 44.86 -21.92 4.37
CA ARG A 210 44.08 -21.58 3.17
C ARG A 210 44.31 -22.71 2.15
N SER A 211 43.25 -23.30 1.61
CA SER A 211 43.25 -23.91 0.28
C SER A 211 41.87 -24.44 -0.11
N ALA A 212 41.63 -24.44 -1.42
CA ALA A 212 40.44 -24.83 -2.19
C ALA A 212 39.41 -23.70 -2.36
N GLY A 213 39.14 -23.16 -3.55
CA GLY A 213 39.38 -23.70 -4.89
C GLY A 213 38.08 -23.58 -5.67
N SER A 214 38.15 -22.82 -6.76
CA SER A 214 37.13 -22.49 -7.76
C SER A 214 36.23 -23.63 -8.26
N SER A 215 34.97 -23.31 -8.58
CA SER A 215 34.38 -23.60 -9.90
C SER A 215 33.06 -22.84 -10.08
N GLY A 216 33.02 -21.95 -11.08
CA GLY A 216 31.80 -21.28 -11.54
C GLY A 216 30.93 -22.20 -12.39
N GLY A 217 29.61 -21.97 -12.33
CA GLY A 217 28.63 -22.60 -13.21
C GLY A 217 27.74 -21.52 -13.82
N SER A 218 27.96 -21.23 -15.10
CA SER A 218 27.09 -20.39 -15.94
C SER A 218 25.89 -21.21 -16.42
N VAL A 219 24.67 -20.68 -16.25
CA VAL A 219 23.44 -21.25 -16.82
C VAL A 219 23.10 -20.50 -18.10
N THR A 220 23.24 -21.15 -19.25
CA THR A 220 22.71 -20.72 -20.55
C THR A 220 21.42 -21.47 -20.83
N GLY A 221 20.31 -20.75 -21.03
CA GLY A 221 19.03 -21.33 -21.47
C GLY A 221 19.00 -21.62 -22.98
N PRO A 222 18.13 -22.54 -23.46
CA PRO A 222 18.00 -22.78 -24.89
C PRO A 222 16.89 -21.91 -25.50
N GLY A 223 17.26 -21.13 -26.51
CA GLY A 223 16.33 -20.62 -27.51
C GLY A 223 16.19 -21.61 -28.66
N MET A 224 14.97 -21.78 -29.17
CA MET A 224 14.72 -22.34 -30.50
C MET A 224 13.55 -21.60 -31.17
N THR A 225 13.82 -21.16 -32.38
CA THR A 225 12.97 -20.37 -33.28
C THR A 225 12.01 -21.24 -34.13
N ALA A 226 10.94 -20.60 -34.59
CA ALA A 226 9.73 -21.10 -35.24
C ALA A 226 9.85 -21.77 -36.63
N ARG A 227 8.78 -22.47 -37.06
CA ARG A 227 8.07 -22.24 -38.34
C ARG A 227 6.64 -22.88 -38.38
N PRO A 228 5.69 -22.35 -39.19
CA PRO A 228 4.24 -22.69 -39.18
C PRO A 228 3.76 -23.48 -40.42
N THR A 229 2.53 -24.02 -40.42
CA THR A 229 1.63 -24.34 -41.60
C THR A 229 0.31 -25.04 -41.14
N PRO A 230 -0.80 -25.16 -41.92
CA PRO A 230 -1.96 -24.25 -41.86
C PRO A 230 -3.37 -24.90 -41.63
N SER A 231 -4.34 -24.02 -41.36
CA SER A 231 -5.82 -24.04 -41.50
C SER A 231 -6.65 -25.34 -41.50
N ARG A 232 -7.72 -25.35 -40.68
CA ARG A 232 -9.12 -25.49 -41.15
C ARG A 232 -10.13 -25.05 -40.07
N ALA A 233 -11.22 -24.40 -40.49
CA ALA A 233 -12.27 -23.84 -39.64
C ALA A 233 -13.47 -24.80 -39.43
N GLN A 234 -13.95 -24.87 -38.17
CA GLN A 234 -15.34 -24.94 -37.63
C GLN A 234 -16.33 -26.07 -38.04
N PRO A 235 -17.47 -26.28 -37.31
CA PRO A 235 -17.90 -25.85 -35.95
C PRO A 235 -18.57 -26.99 -35.10
N THR A 236 -18.91 -26.74 -33.82
CA THR A 236 -20.25 -26.87 -33.17
C THR A 236 -20.21 -26.97 -31.63
N MET A 237 -21.36 -26.63 -31.03
CA MET A 237 -21.71 -26.31 -29.63
C MET A 237 -21.76 -27.47 -28.60
N GLN A 238 -22.00 -27.07 -27.34
CA GLN A 238 -22.51 -27.81 -26.14
C GLN A 238 -21.43 -28.40 -25.22
N SER A 239 -21.52 -28.43 -23.90
CA SER A 239 -22.37 -27.82 -22.85
C SER A 239 -21.76 -28.27 -21.51
N SER A 240 -21.75 -27.40 -20.49
CA SER A 240 -21.77 -27.70 -19.04
C SER A 240 -21.10 -28.97 -18.49
N GLN A 241 -20.04 -28.79 -17.71
CA GLN A 241 -19.90 -29.23 -16.31
C GLN A 241 -19.06 -28.20 -15.55
#